data_AF-A0A2E3BVS2-F1
#
_entry.id   AF-A0A2E3BVS2-F1
#
_cell.length_a   1.000
_cell.length_b   1.000
_cell.length_c   1.000
_cell.angle_alpha   90.00
_cell.angle_beta   90.00
_cell.angle_gamma   90.00
#
_symmetry.space_group_name_H-M   'P 1'
#
loop_
_entity.id
_entity.type
_entity.pdbx_description
1 polymer ?
#
loop_
_entity_poly.entity_id
_entity_poly.type
_entity_poly.pdbx_seq_one_letter_code
_entity_poly.pdbx_strand_id
1 'polypeptide(L)'
;MAGYTILGRDPYWMNFWGLMILTAIEVIAVGVEISKAITLSILVGIAIPKFIMIAAIFMHLYGDADSKILTMTALFPAFFIIVMVFFIGLTSPGAPTELPAWCRPPSWL
;
A
#
# COMPACT_ATOMS: atom_id res chain seq x y z
N MET A 1 13.86 -12.09 15.46
CA MET A 1 14.91 -11.08 15.19
C MET A 1 15.50 -11.43 13.85
N ALA A 2 15.49 -10.50 12.89
CA ALA A 2 15.98 -10.77 11.55
C ALA A 2 17.46 -11.17 11.60
N GLY A 3 17.83 -12.26 10.91
CA GLY A 3 19.20 -12.77 10.87
C GLY A 3 20.17 -11.94 10.03
N TYR A 4 19.73 -10.80 9.50
CA TYR A 4 20.49 -9.92 8.62
C TYR A 4 20.38 -8.46 9.06
N THR A 5 21.46 -7.71 8.89
CA THR A 5 21.51 -6.27 9.14
C THR A 5 21.41 -5.52 7.83
N ILE A 6 20.66 -4.41 7.79
CA ILE A 6 20.67 -3.51 6.65
C ILE A 6 21.49 -2.27 7.06
N LEU A 7 22.57 -1.97 6.34
CA LEU A 7 23.51 -0.88 6.66
C LEU A 7 24.11 -0.96 8.08
N GLY A 8 24.31 -2.17 8.61
CA GLY A 8 24.88 -2.38 9.95
C GLY A 8 23.94 -2.01 11.12
N ARG A 9 22.67 -1.71 10.83
CA ARG A 9 21.62 -1.51 11.82
C ARG A 9 20.56 -2.61 11.70
N ASP A 10 19.79 -2.77 12.75
CA ASP A 10 18.62 -3.64 12.74
C ASP A 10 17.64 -3.20 11.63
N PRO A 11 17.17 -4.15 10.79
CA PRO A 11 16.31 -3.84 9.65
C PRO A 11 14.98 -3.19 10.06
N TYR A 12 14.39 -3.58 11.21
CA TYR A 12 13.13 -2.99 11.68
C TYR A 12 13.34 -1.55 12.10
N TRP A 13 14.46 -1.26 12.78
CA TRP A 13 14.76 0.10 13.23
C TRP A 13 14.95 1.06 12.07
N MET A 14 15.63 0.63 11.01
CA MET A 14 15.83 1.45 9.82
C MET A 14 14.53 1.60 9.00
N ASN A 15 13.75 0.52 8.90
CA ASN A 15 12.46 0.54 8.20
C ASN A 15 11.44 1.45 8.90
N PHE A 16 11.41 1.42 10.24
CA PHE A 16 10.58 2.31 11.05
C PHE A 16 10.89 3.78 10.76
N TRP A 17 12.17 4.18 10.82
CA TRP A 17 12.57 5.55 10.53
C TRP A 17 12.28 5.97 9.09
N GLY A 18 12.53 5.10 8.12
CA GLY A 18 12.22 5.39 6.72
C GLY A 18 10.71 5.61 6.51
N LEU A 19 9.85 4.79 7.14
CA LEU A 19 8.39 4.98 7.07
C LEU A 19 7.95 6.27 7.76
N MET A 20 8.56 6.64 8.90
CA MET A 20 8.27 7.90 9.58
C MET A 20 8.62 9.11 8.70
N ILE A 21 9.78 9.09 8.04
CA ILE A 21 10.20 10.16 7.11
C ILE A 21 9.23 10.27 5.93
N LEU A 22 8.91 9.15 5.28
CA LEU A 22 7.97 9.13 4.16
C LEU A 22 6.58 9.65 4.59
N THR A 23 6.12 9.30 5.79
CA THR A 23 4.86 9.81 6.35
C THR A 23 4.92 11.30 6.64
N ALA A 24 6.03 11.81 7.17
CA ALA A 24 6.20 13.24 7.39
C ALA A 24 6.13 14.01 6.06
N ILE A 25 6.71 13.49 4.99
CA ILE A 25 6.62 14.09 3.65
C ILE A 25 5.18 14.15 3.15
N GLU A 26 4.39 13.08 3.31
CA GLU A 26 2.97 13.09 2.91
C GLU A 26 2.16 14.12 3.70
N VAL A 27 2.35 14.17 5.03
CA VAL A 27 1.67 15.14 5.89
C VAL A 27 2.03 16.57 5.48
N ILE A 28 3.30 16.83 5.19
CA ILE A 28 3.75 18.14 4.69
C ILE A 28 3.10 18.43 3.33
N ALA A 29 3.13 17.48 2.39
CA ALA A 29 2.59 17.67 1.04
C ALA A 29 1.07 17.94 1.02
N VAL A 30 0.33 17.44 2.01
CA VAL A 30 -1.10 17.74 2.22
C VAL A 30 -1.28 19.04 3.01
N GLY A 31 -0.37 19.36 3.93
CA GLY A 31 -0.44 20.53 4.80
C GLY A 31 -0.04 21.85 4.15
N VAL A 32 0.69 21.83 3.03
CA VAL A 32 1.05 23.02 2.26
C VAL A 32 0.18 23.17 1.01
N GLU A 33 -0.11 24.41 0.61
CA GLU A 33 -0.90 24.69 -0.59
C GLU A 33 -0.05 24.46 -1.86
N ILE A 34 -0.18 23.27 -2.44
CA ILE A 34 0.40 22.90 -3.73
C ILE A 34 -0.74 22.50 -4.69
N SER A 35 -0.47 22.52 -6.00
CA SER A 35 -1.39 21.98 -7.00
C SER A 35 -1.84 20.55 -6.66
N LYS A 36 -3.16 20.30 -6.76
CA LYS A 36 -3.78 18.99 -6.48
C LYS A 36 -3.10 17.84 -7.23
N ALA A 37 -2.69 18.07 -8.48
CA ALA A 37 -2.01 17.07 -9.29
C ALA A 37 -0.65 16.67 -8.70
N ILE A 38 0.06 17.63 -8.11
CA ILE A 38 1.37 17.42 -7.47
C ILE A 38 1.19 16.74 -6.11
N THR A 39 0.22 17.17 -5.30
CA THR A 39 -0.08 16.47 -4.04
C THR A 39 -0.44 15.01 -4.29
N LEU A 40 -1.28 14.73 -5.29
CA LEU A 40 -1.67 13.36 -5.63
C LEU A 40 -0.49 12.53 -6.16
N SER A 41 0.39 13.11 -6.98
CA SER A 41 1.57 12.38 -7.47
C SER A 41 2.56 12.06 -6.35
N ILE A 42 2.73 12.95 -5.37
CA ILE A 42 3.55 12.71 -4.17
C ILE A 42 2.96 11.57 -3.34
N LEU A 43 1.66 11.61 -3.03
CA LEU A 43 0.98 10.58 -2.24
C LEU A 43 1.07 9.21 -2.90
N VAL A 44 0.76 9.12 -4.21
CA VAL A 44 0.85 7.86 -4.97
C VAL A 44 2.31 7.40 -5.09
N GLY A 45 3.24 8.31 -5.34
CA GLY A 45 4.67 8.00 -5.45
C GLY A 45 5.26 7.44 -4.16
N ILE A 46 4.86 7.97 -3.00
CA ILE A 46 5.31 7.50 -1.67
C ILE A 46 4.61 6.20 -1.25
N ALA A 47 3.37 5.96 -1.69
CA ALA A 47 2.65 4.74 -1.36
C ALA A 47 3.39 3.46 -1.82
N ILE A 48 4.09 3.50 -2.95
CA ILE A 48 4.84 2.36 -3.50
C ILE A 48 6.00 1.91 -2.58
N PRO A 49 7.00 2.75 -2.26
CA PRO A 49 8.09 2.34 -1.38
C PRO A 49 7.58 1.97 0.02
N LYS A 50 6.55 2.66 0.54
CA LYS A 50 5.94 2.29 1.83
C LYS A 50 5.35 0.89 1.81
N PHE A 51 4.61 0.55 0.76
CA PHE A 51 4.04 -0.78 0.60
C PHE A 51 5.13 -1.85 0.62
N ILE A 52 6.22 -1.64 -0.14
CA ILE A 52 7.36 -2.58 -0.20
C ILE A 52 8.04 -2.70 1.17
N MET A 53 8.30 -1.58 1.85
CA MET A 53 8.92 -1.55 3.17
C MET A 53 8.11 -2.30 4.21
N ILE A 54 6.79 -2.15 4.21
CA ILE A 54 5.89 -2.85 5.13
C ILE A 54 5.81 -4.34 4.77
N ALA A 55 5.56 -4.66 3.50
CA ALA A 55 5.38 -6.03 3.02
C ALA A 55 6.66 -6.87 3.19
N ALA A 56 7.81 -6.35 2.76
CA ALA A 56 9.06 -7.09 2.80
C ALA A 56 9.58 -7.29 4.23
N ILE A 57 9.60 -6.23 5.04
CA ILE A 57 10.31 -6.24 6.34
C ILE A 57 9.37 -6.47 7.53
N PHE A 58 8.24 -5.75 7.63
CA PHE A 58 7.34 -5.91 8.78
C PHE A 58 6.44 -7.15 8.68
N MET A 59 5.99 -7.49 7.48
CA MET A 59 5.20 -8.71 7.24
C MET A 59 6.07 -9.96 6.98
N HIS A 60 7.41 -9.83 7.00
CA HIS A 60 8.36 -10.93 6.79
C HIS A 60 8.13 -11.71 5.48
N LEU A 61 7.55 -11.05 4.47
CA LEU A 61 7.37 -11.64 3.14
C LEU A 61 8.70 -11.74 2.39
N TYR A 62 9.79 -11.21 2.94
CA TYR A 62 11.13 -11.28 2.37
C TYR A 62 12.19 -11.58 3.43
N GLY A 63 13.05 -12.56 3.16
CA GLY A 63 14.27 -12.83 3.93
C GLY A 63 14.21 -13.97 4.96
N ASP A 64 13.04 -14.54 5.24
CA ASP A 64 12.88 -15.74 6.07
C ASP A 64 12.72 -17.01 5.23
N ALA A 65 13.03 -18.16 5.83
CA ALA A 65 12.97 -19.47 5.15
C ALA A 65 11.57 -19.78 4.58
N ASP A 66 10.52 -19.32 5.26
CA ASP A 66 9.13 -19.52 4.88
C ASP A 66 8.54 -18.34 4.06
N SER A 67 9.30 -17.27 3.81
CA SER A 67 8.80 -16.08 3.10
C SER A 67 8.19 -16.37 1.74
N LYS A 68 8.65 -17.42 1.04
CA LYS A 68 8.15 -17.79 -0.29
C LYS A 68 6.71 -18.27 -0.23
N ILE A 69 6.32 -19.08 0.76
CA ILE A 69 4.94 -19.58 0.85
C ILE A 69 4.00 -18.47 1.35
N LEU A 70 4.44 -17.64 2.30
CA LEU A 70 3.67 -16.50 2.79
C LEU A 70 3.43 -15.44 1.69
N THR A 71 4.41 -15.21 0.82
CA THR A 71 4.24 -14.28 -0.31
C THR A 71 3.24 -14.81 -1.32
N MET A 72 3.27 -16.11 -1.62
CA MET A 72 2.30 -16.73 -2.53
C MET A 72 0.87 -16.66 -1.99
N THR A 73 0.67 -16.85 -0.69
CA THR A 73 -0.66 -16.71 -0.08
C THR A 73 -1.14 -15.25 -0.05
N ALA A 74 -0.24 -14.27 0.08
CA ALA A 74 -0.59 -12.85 0.00
C ALA A 74 -0.87 -12.37 -1.43
N LEU A 75 -0.18 -12.92 -2.43
CA LEU A 75 -0.38 -12.57 -3.85
C LEU A 75 -1.73 -13.05 -4.39
N PHE A 76 -2.27 -14.15 -3.85
CA PHE A 76 -3.57 -14.68 -4.28
C PHE A 76 -4.73 -13.68 -4.09
N PRO A 77 -5.04 -13.17 -2.88
CA PRO A 77 -6.07 -12.15 -2.71
C PRO A 77 -5.69 -10.82 -3.39
N ALA A 78 -4.41 -10.44 -3.43
CA ALA A 78 -3.97 -9.24 -4.13
C ALA A 78 -4.30 -9.29 -5.63
N PHE A 79 -4.12 -10.46 -6.27
CA PHE A 79 -4.51 -10.68 -7.66
C PHE A 79 -6.01 -10.42 -7.87
N PHE A 80 -6.88 -10.99 -7.02
CA PHE A 80 -8.32 -10.75 -7.14
C PHE A 80 -8.69 -9.28 -6.93
N ILE A 81 -8.06 -8.59 -5.96
CA ILE A 81 -8.29 -7.16 -5.74
C ILE A 81 -7.89 -6.36 -6.98
N ILE A 82 -6.72 -6.63 -7.57
CA ILE A 82 -6.27 -5.96 -8.80
C ILE A 82 -7.28 -6.21 -9.92
N VAL A 83 -7.71 -7.46 -10.10
CA VAL A 83 -8.70 -7.82 -11.13
C VAL A 83 -10.03 -7.09 -10.89
N MET A 84 -10.53 -7.04 -9.65
CA MET A 84 -11.76 -6.33 -9.31
C MET A 84 -11.64 -4.84 -9.59
N VAL A 85 -10.54 -4.20 -9.20
CA VAL A 85 -10.35 -2.75 -9.42
C VAL A 85 -10.14 -2.42 -10.89
N PHE A 86 -9.35 -3.20 -11.64
CA PHE A 86 -9.10 -2.93 -13.05
C PHE A 86 -10.30 -3.31 -13.96
N PHE A 87 -10.81 -4.53 -13.84
CA PHE A 87 -11.84 -5.02 -14.77
C PHE A 87 -13.25 -4.57 -14.37
N ILE A 88 -13.57 -4.59 -13.08
CA ILE A 88 -14.89 -4.12 -12.64
C ILE A 88 -14.83 -2.59 -12.56
N GLY A 89 -13.85 -2.04 -11.84
CA GLY A 89 -13.72 -0.61 -11.55
C GLY A 89 -13.43 0.31 -12.75
N LEU A 90 -12.63 -0.10 -13.73
CA LEU A 90 -12.19 0.78 -14.84
C LEU A 90 -12.77 0.41 -16.21
N THR A 91 -13.23 -0.83 -16.43
CA THR A 91 -13.77 -1.26 -17.74
C THR A 91 -15.30 -1.43 -17.78
N SER A 92 -16.02 -1.16 -16.69
CA SER A 92 -17.49 -1.12 -16.68
C SER A 92 -18.00 0.32 -16.56
N PRO A 93 -18.87 0.82 -17.48
CA PRO A 93 -19.51 2.12 -17.30
C PRO A 93 -20.33 2.11 -16.00
N GLY A 94 -20.06 3.07 -15.11
CA GLY A 94 -20.76 3.18 -13.81
C GLY A 94 -20.14 2.39 -12.64
N ALA A 95 -18.94 1.84 -12.74
CA ALA A 95 -18.43 0.82 -11.82
C ALA A 95 -18.38 1.10 -10.30
N PRO A 96 -18.30 2.34 -9.77
CA PRO A 96 -18.56 2.59 -8.35
C PRO A 96 -19.96 3.17 -8.08
N THR A 97 -20.52 3.90 -9.05
CA THR A 97 -21.77 4.66 -8.92
C THR A 97 -23.02 3.91 -9.40
N GLU A 98 -22.87 2.70 -9.97
CA GLU A 98 -23.92 1.80 -10.44
C GLU A 98 -23.86 0.38 -9.82
N LEU A 99 -22.99 0.16 -8.84
CA LEU A 99 -23.06 -1.02 -7.96
C LEU A 99 -24.48 -1.28 -7.40
N PRO A 100 -25.00 -2.52 -7.46
CA PRO A 100 -26.29 -2.86 -6.89
C PRO A 100 -26.43 -2.42 -5.43
N ALA A 101 -27.67 -2.14 -4.98
CA ALA A 101 -27.94 -1.60 -3.65
C ALA A 101 -27.40 -2.47 -2.49
N TRP A 102 -27.15 -3.76 -2.71
CA TRP A 102 -26.57 -4.67 -1.72
C TRP A 102 -25.04 -4.54 -1.55
N CYS A 103 -24.34 -3.90 -2.49
CA CYS A 103 -22.89 -3.64 -2.43
C CYS A 103 -22.54 -2.26 -1.86
N ARG A 104 -23.53 -1.40 -1.60
CA ARG A 104 -23.33 -0.04 -1.10
C ARG A 104 -23.75 0.09 0.36
N PRO A 105 -23.08 0.92 1.16
CA PRO A 105 -23.65 1.34 2.44
C PRO A 105 -25.03 1.97 2.17
N PRO A 106 -26.02 1.74 3.06
CA PRO A 106 -27.36 2.25 2.86
C PRO A 106 -27.34 3.77 2.71
N SER A 107 -28.13 4.32 1.79
CA SER A 107 -28.17 5.75 1.47
C SER A 107 -28.77 6.63 2.59
N TRP A 108 -29.00 6.05 3.77
CA TRP A 108 -29.55 6.69 4.96
C TRP A 108 -28.56 6.70 6.15
N LEU A 109 -27.29 6.38 5.88
CA LEU A 109 -26.13 6.62 6.74
C LEU A 109 -25.32 7.78 6.16
#